data_AF-A0A6M1R0W7-F1
#
_entry.id   AF-A0A6M1R0W7-F1
#
_cell.length_a   1.000
_cell.length_b   1.000
_cell.length_c   1.000
_cell.angle_alpha   90.00
_cell.angle_beta   90.00
_cell.angle_gamma   90.00
#
_symmetry.space_group_name_H-M   'P 1'
#
loop_
_entity.id
_entity.type
_entity.pdbx_description
1 polymer ?
#
loop_
_entity_poly.entity_id
_entity_poly.type
_entity_poly.pdbx_seq_one_letter_code
_entity_poly.pdbx_strand_id
1 'polypeptide(L)'
;MSWIALLLIGVGTVDFAHAILDPLRRIRWVPEAIGAVVVIAFGLLSALFGGDLAAVIVIAGITVLWGFLAHQPQGSADNPRPGLPLALLGGTIFLGILLAPVAGEVAGPVAAWADGAPWAWVEAARPEVVLLAFGGLLVQISTGNVVVQLVLDVAKVANPLDGVDGNNLKGGRLLGPLERLTIFGLGLTGSIAAAGLVVAAKGLIRWPELQSFRGENRGDGEGPSINDVTEYFLVGSFVSWMTSLVTLALVIT
;
A
#
# COMPACT_ATOMS: atom_id res chain seq x y z
N MET A 1 4.90 5.82 17.44
CA MET A 1 4.07 4.96 16.55
C MET A 1 2.88 5.69 15.93
N SER A 2 2.23 6.61 16.66
CA SER A 2 1.14 7.46 16.16
C SER A 2 1.44 8.19 14.85
N TRP A 3 2.65 8.77 14.71
CA TRP A 3 3.09 9.46 13.49
C TRP A 3 3.15 8.53 12.26
N ILE A 4 3.61 7.29 12.44
CA ILE A 4 3.63 6.29 11.35
C ILE A 4 2.19 5.93 10.97
N ALA A 5 1.30 5.76 11.95
CA ALA A 5 -0.11 5.48 11.69
C ALA A 5 -0.75 6.58 10.81
N LEU A 6 -0.52 7.85 11.15
CA LEU A 6 -1.00 8.98 10.35
C LEU A 6 -0.41 8.99 8.94
N LEU A 7 0.88 8.68 8.79
CA LEU A 7 1.51 8.57 7.48
C LEU A 7 0.85 7.50 6.60
N LEU A 8 0.63 6.30 7.15
CA LEU A 8 -0.02 5.20 6.43
C LEU A 8 -1.47 5.53 6.08
N ILE A 9 -2.20 6.17 6.99
CA ILE A 9 -3.57 6.65 6.74
C ILE A 9 -3.57 7.69 5.61
N GLY A 10 -2.67 8.66 5.65
CA GLY A 10 -2.57 9.71 4.64
C GLY A 10 -2.28 9.15 3.26
N VAL A 11 -1.19 8.39 3.13
CA VAL A 11 -0.77 7.75 1.88
C VAL A 11 -1.87 6.82 1.34
N GLY A 12 -2.41 5.94 2.19
CA GLY A 12 -3.50 5.03 1.82
C GLY A 12 -4.75 5.76 1.34
N THR A 13 -5.10 6.89 1.98
CA THR A 13 -6.23 7.72 1.59
C THR A 13 -6.02 8.41 0.25
N VAL A 14 -4.82 8.96 -0.01
CA VAL A 14 -4.50 9.59 -1.30
C VAL A 14 -4.65 8.59 -2.44
N ASP A 15 -4.08 7.40 -2.27
CA ASP A 15 -4.10 6.35 -3.30
C ASP A 15 -5.52 5.81 -3.52
N PHE A 16 -6.29 5.69 -2.44
CA PHE A 16 -7.69 5.31 -2.51
C PHE A 16 -8.54 6.38 -3.21
N ALA A 17 -8.28 7.66 -2.92
CA ALA A 17 -8.96 8.78 -3.55
C ALA A 17 -8.65 8.84 -5.06
N HIS A 18 -7.39 8.64 -5.47
CA HIS A 18 -7.04 8.49 -6.90
C HIS A 18 -7.78 7.33 -7.54
N ALA A 19 -7.79 6.15 -6.92
CA ALA A 19 -8.47 4.98 -7.45
C ALA A 19 -9.98 5.18 -7.71
N ILE A 20 -10.64 6.04 -6.93
CA ILE A 20 -12.07 6.35 -7.05
C ILE A 20 -12.35 7.56 -7.94
N LEU A 21 -11.52 8.61 -7.82
CA LEU A 21 -11.82 9.94 -8.39
C LEU A 21 -11.19 10.17 -9.76
N ASP A 22 -10.11 9.46 -10.12
CA ASP A 22 -9.47 9.59 -11.44
C ASP A 22 -10.44 9.35 -12.61
N PRO A 23 -11.40 8.40 -12.55
CA PRO A 23 -12.41 8.24 -13.59
C PRO A 23 -13.41 9.42 -13.68
N LEU A 24 -13.54 10.24 -12.64
CA LEU A 24 -14.64 11.19 -12.46
C LEU A 24 -14.21 12.66 -12.58
N ARG A 25 -12.96 13.03 -12.30
CA ARG A 25 -12.51 14.43 -12.28
C ARG A 25 -11.09 14.64 -12.76
N ARG A 26 -10.89 15.74 -13.49
CA ARG A 26 -9.60 16.18 -14.08
C ARG A 26 -8.72 17.00 -13.12
N ILE A 27 -9.07 17.09 -11.83
CA ILE A 27 -8.47 18.03 -10.87
C ILE A 27 -7.48 17.29 -9.96
N ARG A 28 -6.20 17.50 -10.24
CA ARG A 28 -5.04 16.77 -9.66
C ARG A 28 -4.59 17.22 -8.26
N TRP A 29 -5.40 17.97 -7.53
CA TRP A 29 -5.07 18.38 -6.16
C TRP A 29 -6.14 17.92 -5.16
N VAL A 30 -7.21 17.28 -5.65
CA VAL A 30 -8.32 16.84 -4.82
C VAL A 30 -7.92 15.61 -3.99
N PRO A 31 -7.36 14.53 -4.57
CA PRO A 31 -6.89 13.38 -3.77
C PRO A 31 -5.85 13.77 -2.70
N GLU A 32 -4.93 14.66 -3.06
CA GLU A 32 -3.88 15.18 -2.17
C GLU A 32 -4.47 15.99 -1.03
N ALA A 33 -5.42 16.89 -1.34
CA ALA A 33 -6.12 17.67 -0.33
C ALA A 33 -6.94 16.78 0.61
N ILE A 34 -7.61 15.74 0.08
CA ILE A 34 -8.35 14.77 0.90
C ILE A 34 -7.38 14.05 1.84
N GLY A 35 -6.25 13.54 1.34
CA GLY A 35 -5.24 12.88 2.16
C GLY A 35 -4.71 13.78 3.29
N ALA A 36 -4.34 15.02 2.97
CA ALA A 36 -3.87 15.99 3.95
C ALA A 36 -4.92 16.32 5.02
N VAL A 37 -6.17 16.55 4.60
CA VAL A 37 -7.29 16.82 5.50
C VAL A 37 -7.55 15.62 6.42
N VAL A 38 -7.50 14.40 5.88
CA VAL A 38 -7.67 13.17 6.69
C VAL A 38 -6.54 13.01 7.70
N VAL A 39 -5.27 13.27 7.32
CA VAL A 39 -4.14 13.25 8.27
C VAL A 39 -4.36 14.26 9.41
N ILE A 40 -4.74 15.49 9.07
CA ILE A 40 -4.99 16.54 10.08
C ILE A 40 -6.16 16.15 10.97
N ALA A 41 -7.26 15.66 10.39
CA ALA A 41 -8.43 15.23 11.12
C ALA A 41 -8.10 14.10 12.11
N PHE A 42 -7.40 13.04 11.67
CA PHE A 42 -6.97 11.96 12.56
C PHE A 42 -5.97 12.45 13.60
N GLY A 43 -5.05 13.34 13.26
CA GLY A 43 -4.13 13.94 14.24
C GLY A 43 -4.86 14.67 15.37
N LEU A 44 -5.87 15.48 15.02
CA LEU A 44 -6.71 16.19 16.00
C LEU A 44 -7.59 15.24 16.81
N LEU A 45 -8.20 14.24 16.16
CA LEU A 45 -9.04 13.22 16.82
C LEU A 45 -8.22 12.29 17.73
N SER A 46 -6.92 12.16 17.48
CA SER A 46 -5.96 11.45 18.35
C SER A 46 -5.37 12.34 19.45
N ALA A 47 -5.85 13.59 19.60
CA ALA A 47 -5.38 14.58 20.55
C ALA A 47 -3.86 14.87 20.50
N LEU A 48 -3.28 14.80 19.30
CA LEU A 48 -1.86 15.06 19.05
C LEU A 48 -1.61 16.57 18.95
N PHE A 49 -1.35 17.20 20.10
CA PHE A 49 -1.14 18.64 20.24
C PHE A 49 0.30 19.02 20.61
N GLY A 50 0.61 20.32 20.61
CA GLY A 50 1.94 20.81 20.97
C GLY A 50 2.99 20.42 19.93
N GLY A 51 4.05 19.72 20.36
CA GLY A 51 5.11 19.24 19.47
C GLY A 51 4.61 18.28 18.39
N ASP A 52 3.59 17.47 18.70
CA ASP A 52 3.02 16.54 17.74
C ASP A 52 2.25 17.24 16.60
N LEU A 53 1.70 18.44 16.84
CA LEU A 53 1.01 19.19 15.79
C LEU A 53 1.97 19.56 14.64
N ALA A 54 3.23 19.88 14.97
CA ALA A 54 4.25 20.11 13.95
C ALA A 54 4.50 18.83 13.13
N ALA A 55 4.57 17.67 13.79
CA ALA A 55 4.70 16.39 13.11
C ALA A 55 3.49 16.08 12.22
N VAL A 56 2.26 16.33 12.68
CA VAL A 56 1.03 16.17 11.89
C VAL A 56 1.07 17.03 10.62
N ILE A 57 1.50 18.29 10.72
CA ILE A 57 1.63 19.18 9.56
C ILE A 57 2.69 18.67 8.58
N VAL A 58 3.84 18.22 9.09
CA VAL A 58 4.90 17.64 8.26
C VAL A 58 4.41 16.38 7.55
N ILE A 59 3.71 15.49 8.26
CA ILE A 59 3.13 14.27 7.68
C ILE A 59 2.10 14.61 6.61
N ALA A 60 1.23 15.59 6.85
CA ALA A 60 0.28 16.06 5.83
C ALA A 60 1.00 16.57 4.57
N GLY A 61 2.11 17.30 4.73
CA GLY A 61 2.97 17.73 3.63
C GLY A 61 3.61 16.56 2.88
N ILE A 62 4.10 15.55 3.59
CA ILE A 62 4.63 14.30 3.01
C ILE A 62 3.54 13.56 2.23
N THR A 63 2.32 13.48 2.76
CA THR A 63 1.17 12.85 2.09
C THR A 63 0.83 13.54 0.78
N VAL A 64 0.83 14.87 0.75
CA VAL A 64 0.64 15.66 -0.49
C VAL A 64 1.78 15.39 -1.48
N LEU A 65 3.03 15.43 -1.01
CA LEU A 65 4.20 15.16 -1.85
C LEU A 65 4.17 13.74 -2.43
N TRP A 66 3.77 12.75 -1.64
CA TRP A 66 3.55 11.38 -2.10
C TRP A 66 2.56 11.32 -3.26
N GLY A 67 1.38 11.95 -3.11
CA GLY A 67 0.36 11.96 -4.17
C GLY A 67 0.90 12.46 -5.51
N PHE A 68 1.58 13.61 -5.49
CA PHE A 68 2.17 14.19 -6.70
C PHE A 68 3.30 13.35 -7.32
N LEU A 69 4.12 12.70 -6.48
CA LEU A 69 5.24 11.90 -6.96
C LEU A 69 4.81 10.53 -7.48
N ALA A 70 3.85 9.90 -6.80
CA ALA A 70 3.37 8.55 -7.11
C ALA A 70 2.34 8.53 -8.26
N HIS A 71 1.56 9.59 -8.45
CA HIS A 71 0.51 9.68 -9.48
C HIS A 71 0.85 10.76 -10.53
N GLN A 72 1.82 10.48 -11.38
CA GLN A 72 2.19 11.42 -12.46
C GLN A 72 1.15 11.43 -13.60
N PRO A 73 0.97 12.58 -14.29
CA PRO A 73 -0.01 12.70 -15.37
C PRO A 73 0.25 11.74 -16.53
N GLN A 74 -0.81 11.10 -17.03
CA GLN A 74 -0.81 10.29 -18.25
C GLN A 74 -0.31 11.15 -19.44
N GLY A 75 0.78 10.70 -20.09
CA GLY A 75 1.43 11.40 -21.20
C GLY A 75 2.88 11.81 -20.95
N SER A 76 3.36 11.76 -19.70
CA SER A 76 4.80 11.71 -19.42
C SER A 76 5.28 10.28 -19.66
N ALA A 77 5.65 9.96 -20.89
CA ALA A 77 6.05 8.61 -21.32
C ALA A 77 7.28 8.05 -20.58
N ASP A 78 7.97 8.86 -19.77
CA ASP A 78 8.97 8.40 -18.83
C ASP A 78 8.66 9.07 -17.48
N ASN A 79 8.40 8.28 -16.44
CA ASN A 79 8.68 8.75 -15.09
C ASN A 79 10.22 8.81 -14.99
N PRO A 80 10.87 9.99 -14.96
CA PRO A 80 12.32 10.04 -15.02
C PRO A 80 12.98 9.43 -13.78
N ARG A 81 12.22 9.22 -12.69
CA ARG A 81 12.73 8.74 -11.39
C ARG A 81 11.67 7.91 -10.64
N PRO A 82 11.32 6.69 -11.09
CA PRO A 82 10.33 5.85 -10.42
C PRO A 82 10.74 5.43 -9.01
N GLY A 83 12.04 5.52 -8.68
CA GLY A 83 12.55 5.25 -7.33
C GLY A 83 12.32 6.39 -6.32
N LEU A 84 11.99 7.61 -6.77
CA LEU A 84 11.85 8.76 -5.85
C LEU A 84 10.64 8.64 -4.90
N PRO A 85 9.43 8.27 -5.34
CA PRO A 85 8.31 8.06 -4.43
C PRO A 85 8.59 6.91 -3.45
N LEU A 86 9.22 5.83 -3.92
CA LEU A 86 9.63 4.70 -3.05
C LEU A 86 10.65 5.14 -2.00
N ALA A 87 11.63 5.96 -2.37
CA ALA A 87 12.61 6.50 -1.44
C ALA A 87 11.97 7.46 -0.41
N LEU A 88 10.98 8.26 -0.82
CA LEU A 88 10.20 9.09 0.09
C LEU A 88 9.44 8.22 1.10
N LEU A 89 8.69 7.21 0.63
CA LEU A 89 7.91 6.34 1.50
C LEU A 89 8.81 5.54 2.45
N GLY A 90 9.83 4.87 1.93
CA GLY A 90 10.78 4.10 2.73
C GLY A 90 11.56 4.97 3.73
N GLY A 91 12.04 6.14 3.29
CA GLY A 91 12.77 7.08 4.14
C GLY A 91 11.91 7.70 5.23
N THR A 92 10.65 8.02 4.94
CA THR A 92 9.72 8.59 5.95
C THR A 92 9.25 7.55 6.95
N ILE A 93 9.01 6.30 6.54
CA ILE A 93 8.76 5.17 7.46
C ILE A 93 9.99 4.95 8.35
N PHE A 94 11.20 4.88 7.76
CA PHE A 94 12.44 4.68 8.52
C PHE A 94 12.65 5.80 9.55
N LEU A 95 12.49 7.06 9.15
CA LEU A 95 12.58 8.19 10.07
C LEU A 95 11.48 8.13 11.14
N GLY A 96 10.26 7.73 10.78
CA GLY A 96 9.16 7.53 11.70
C GLY A 96 9.44 6.46 12.76
N ILE A 97 10.15 5.37 12.39
CA ILE A 97 10.60 4.35 13.33
C ILE A 97 11.64 4.93 14.29
N LEU A 98 12.63 5.68 13.79
CA LEU A 98 13.65 6.31 14.63
C LEU A 98 13.07 7.34 15.61
N LEU A 99 12.05 8.08 15.18
CA LEU A 99 11.37 9.09 15.99
C LEU A 99 10.19 8.52 16.81
N ALA A 100 9.92 7.21 16.70
CA ALA A 100 8.80 6.58 17.39
C ALA A 100 8.76 6.81 18.92
N PRO A 101 9.90 6.88 19.65
CA PRO A 101 9.90 7.14 21.09
C PRO A 101 9.46 8.55 21.49
N VAL A 102 9.53 9.52 20.56
CA VAL A 102 9.18 10.93 20.81
C VAL A 102 7.75 11.23 20.37
N ALA A 103 7.17 10.37 19.55
CA ALA A 103 5.81 10.53 19.06
C ALA A 103 4.80 10.41 20.20
N GLY A 104 3.89 11.39 20.30
CA GLY A 104 2.84 11.40 21.32
C GLY A 104 1.93 10.17 21.28
N GLU A 105 1.38 9.83 22.44
CA GLU A 105 0.42 8.75 22.59
C GLU A 105 -0.94 9.12 21.97
N VAL A 106 -1.65 8.12 21.45
CA VAL A 106 -2.97 8.34 20.85
C VAL A 106 -4.00 8.45 21.96
N ALA A 107 -4.63 9.61 22.06
CA ALA A 107 -5.68 9.90 23.03
C ALA A 107 -6.94 10.46 22.34
N GLY A 108 -7.85 11.07 23.11
CA GLY A 108 -9.02 11.76 22.58
C GLY A 108 -10.09 10.82 21.99
N PRO A 109 -10.91 11.31 21.05
CA PRO A 109 -11.99 10.53 20.43
C PRO A 109 -11.56 9.18 19.84
N VAL A 110 -10.36 9.08 19.27
CA VAL A 110 -9.86 7.80 18.71
C VAL A 110 -9.65 6.78 19.82
N ALA A 111 -9.02 7.17 20.93
CA ALA A 111 -8.84 6.29 22.09
C ALA A 111 -10.18 5.90 22.72
N ALA A 112 -11.08 6.87 22.93
CA ALA A 112 -12.41 6.62 23.48
C ALA A 112 -13.25 5.66 22.61
N TRP A 113 -13.09 5.74 21.28
CA TRP A 113 -13.73 4.79 20.37
C TRP A 113 -13.11 3.39 20.47
N ALA A 114 -11.78 3.29 20.55
CA ALA A 114 -11.09 2.01 20.69
C ALA A 114 -11.48 1.30 21.99
N ASP A 115 -11.55 2.05 23.11
CA ASP A 115 -11.96 1.53 24.42
C ASP A 115 -13.42 1.04 24.44
N GLY A 116 -14.28 1.65 23.62
CA GLY A 116 -15.71 1.30 23.51
C GLY A 116 -16.02 0.27 22.42
N ALA A 117 -15.01 -0.23 21.71
CA ALA A 117 -15.21 -1.09 20.56
C ALA A 117 -15.58 -2.53 20.98
N PRO A 118 -16.59 -3.17 20.36
CA PRO A 118 -17.07 -4.49 20.77
C PRO A 118 -16.17 -5.65 20.31
N TRP A 119 -15.02 -5.36 19.69
CA TRP A 119 -14.14 -6.37 19.12
C TRP A 119 -13.00 -6.68 20.09
N ALA A 120 -12.89 -7.94 20.51
CA ALA A 120 -11.91 -8.38 21.51
C ALA A 120 -10.45 -8.01 21.17
N TRP A 121 -10.08 -7.97 19.89
CA TRP A 121 -8.73 -7.57 19.48
C TRP A 121 -8.50 -6.06 19.62
N VAL A 122 -9.54 -5.23 19.46
CA VAL A 122 -9.45 -3.76 19.61
C VAL A 122 -9.42 -3.41 21.10
N GLU A 123 -10.28 -4.04 21.89
CA GLU A 123 -10.34 -3.86 23.36
C GLU A 123 -9.00 -4.21 24.03
N ALA A 124 -8.33 -5.26 23.55
CA ALA A 124 -7.02 -5.66 24.06
C ALA A 124 -5.84 -4.86 23.48
N ALA A 125 -6.05 -4.10 22.40
CA ALA A 125 -5.00 -3.36 21.71
C ALA A 125 -4.89 -1.93 22.23
N ARG A 126 -3.65 -1.42 22.22
CA ARG A 126 -3.42 0.01 22.48
C ARG A 126 -4.04 0.86 21.36
N PRO A 127 -4.55 2.07 21.64
CA PRO A 127 -5.10 2.96 20.61
C PRO A 127 -4.14 3.23 19.44
N GLU A 128 -2.83 3.28 19.68
CA GLU A 128 -1.83 3.44 18.60
C GLU A 128 -1.83 2.26 17.62
N VAL A 129 -1.97 1.04 18.15
CA VAL A 129 -1.97 -0.20 17.35
C VAL A 129 -3.23 -0.27 16.51
N VAL A 130 -4.37 0.17 17.05
CA VAL A 130 -5.64 0.26 16.32
C VAL A 130 -5.53 1.24 15.14
N LEU A 131 -4.91 2.40 15.37
CA LEU A 131 -4.68 3.40 14.33
C LEU A 131 -3.68 2.90 13.26
N LEU A 132 -2.61 2.21 13.69
CA LEU A 132 -1.65 1.56 12.79
C LEU A 132 -2.30 0.46 11.95
N ALA A 133 -3.16 -0.37 12.55
CA ALA A 133 -3.91 -1.41 11.85
C ALA A 133 -4.84 -0.80 10.80
N PHE A 134 -5.52 0.29 11.12
CA PHE A 134 -6.36 1.02 10.16
C PHE A 134 -5.55 1.58 8.99
N GLY A 135 -4.43 2.26 9.26
CA GLY A 135 -3.52 2.72 8.21
C GLY A 135 -2.96 1.55 7.36
N GLY A 136 -2.62 0.44 8.02
CA GLY A 136 -2.14 -0.76 7.35
C GLY A 136 -3.18 -1.40 6.42
N LEU A 137 -4.45 -1.40 6.82
CA LEU A 137 -5.56 -1.85 5.96
C LEU A 137 -5.72 -0.98 4.72
N LEU A 138 -5.65 0.35 4.87
CA LEU A 138 -5.67 1.27 3.74
C LEU A 138 -4.52 0.98 2.78
N VAL A 139 -3.31 0.77 3.31
CA VAL A 139 -2.16 0.39 2.50
C VAL A 139 -2.40 -0.91 1.73
N GLN A 140 -3.03 -1.93 2.33
CA GLN A 140 -3.30 -3.19 1.59
C GLN A 140 -4.30 -3.00 0.45
N ILE A 141 -5.28 -2.10 0.60
CA ILE A 141 -6.34 -1.88 -0.38
C ILE A 141 -5.82 -1.07 -1.58
N SER A 142 -5.16 0.06 -1.31
CA SER A 142 -4.79 1.03 -2.35
C SER A 142 -3.27 1.08 -2.57
N THR A 143 -2.50 1.51 -1.59
CA THR A 143 -1.06 1.82 -1.71
C THR A 143 -0.22 0.62 -2.15
N GLY A 144 -0.56 -0.59 -1.73
CA GLY A 144 0.15 -1.80 -2.12
C GLY A 144 0.15 -2.01 -3.64
N ASN A 145 -0.91 -1.56 -4.34
CA ASN A 145 -0.92 -1.60 -5.80
C ASN A 145 0.05 -0.57 -6.39
N VAL A 146 0.05 0.65 -5.85
CA VAL A 146 0.94 1.73 -6.29
C VAL A 146 2.41 1.36 -6.08
N VAL A 147 2.74 0.80 -4.91
CA VAL A 147 4.09 0.33 -4.59
C VAL A 147 4.53 -0.79 -5.54
N VAL A 148 3.66 -1.77 -5.83
CA VAL A 148 3.98 -2.83 -6.80
C VAL A 148 4.29 -2.25 -8.18
N GLN A 149 3.47 -1.33 -8.66
CA GLN A 149 3.69 -0.68 -9.97
C GLN A 149 5.00 0.11 -9.99
N LEU A 150 5.26 0.94 -8.96
CA LEU A 150 6.50 1.71 -8.86
C LEU A 150 7.75 0.81 -8.80
N VAL A 151 7.68 -0.34 -8.14
CA VAL A 151 8.81 -1.29 -8.09
C VAL A 151 9.04 -1.95 -9.45
N LEU A 152 7.96 -2.32 -10.16
CA LEU A 152 8.06 -2.86 -11.52
C LEU A 152 8.67 -1.82 -12.48
N ASP A 153 8.29 -0.55 -12.36
CA ASP A 153 8.86 0.56 -13.13
C ASP A 153 10.36 0.74 -12.83
N VAL A 154 10.77 0.68 -11.55
CA VAL A 154 12.19 0.74 -11.16
C VAL A 154 12.97 -0.45 -11.70
N ALA A 155 12.37 -1.64 -11.65
CA ALA A 155 12.98 -2.87 -12.16
C ALA A 155 13.00 -2.94 -13.70
N LYS A 156 12.33 -1.99 -14.38
CA LYS A 156 12.18 -1.93 -15.84
C LYS A 156 11.60 -3.23 -16.42
N VAL A 157 10.71 -3.86 -15.66
CA VAL A 157 10.04 -5.09 -16.10
C VAL A 157 8.90 -4.70 -17.01
N ALA A 158 8.98 -5.09 -18.29
CA ALA A 158 7.93 -4.79 -19.26
C ALA A 158 6.60 -5.40 -18.80
N ASN A 159 5.54 -4.61 -18.79
CA ASN A 159 4.20 -5.13 -18.52
C ASN A 159 3.71 -5.88 -19.77
N PRO A 160 3.55 -7.21 -19.71
CA PRO A 160 3.18 -8.00 -20.89
C PRO A 160 1.76 -7.74 -21.41
N LEU A 161 0.98 -6.92 -20.68
CA LEU A 161 -0.38 -6.52 -21.05
C LEU A 161 -0.43 -5.13 -21.74
N ASP A 162 0.70 -4.44 -21.88
CA ASP A 162 0.76 -3.16 -22.59
C ASP A 162 0.47 -3.40 -24.09
N GLY A 163 -0.61 -2.79 -24.60
CA GLY A 163 -1.03 -2.90 -26.00
C GLY A 163 -2.15 -3.92 -26.29
N VAL A 164 -2.65 -4.65 -25.28
CA VAL A 164 -3.84 -5.51 -25.45
C VAL A 164 -5.11 -4.69 -25.22
N ASP A 165 -5.65 -4.13 -26.30
CA ASP A 165 -6.96 -3.46 -26.33
C ASP A 165 -8.09 -4.47 -26.13
N GLY A 166 -8.42 -4.77 -24.88
CA GLY A 166 -9.51 -5.69 -24.59
C GLY A 166 -9.64 -6.00 -23.12
N ASN A 167 -10.45 -5.21 -22.42
CA ASN A 167 -10.90 -5.46 -21.06
C ASN A 167 -9.77 -5.82 -20.08
N ASN A 168 -9.21 -4.78 -19.48
CA ASN A 168 -8.74 -4.78 -18.09
C ASN A 168 -9.76 -5.54 -17.21
N LEU A 169 -9.62 -6.86 -17.12
CA LEU A 169 -10.48 -7.72 -16.33
C LEU A 169 -10.37 -7.22 -14.90
N LYS A 170 -11.44 -6.59 -14.40
CA LYS A 170 -11.57 -6.08 -13.03
C LYS A 170 -11.12 -7.13 -11.97
N GLY A 171 -11.17 -8.43 -12.32
CA GLY A 171 -10.67 -9.53 -11.50
C GLY A 171 -9.19 -9.43 -11.11
N GLY A 172 -8.30 -8.97 -11.99
CA GLY A 172 -6.87 -8.81 -11.67
C GLY A 172 -6.60 -7.70 -10.64
N ARG A 173 -7.43 -6.65 -10.64
CA ARG A 173 -7.30 -5.50 -9.71
C ARG A 173 -7.81 -5.80 -8.30
N LEU A 174 -8.73 -6.76 -8.14
CA LEU A 174 -9.30 -7.12 -6.84
C LEU A 174 -8.61 -8.30 -6.18
N LEU A 175 -8.03 -9.22 -6.97
CA LEU A 175 -7.38 -10.41 -6.41
C LEU A 175 -6.14 -10.06 -5.54
N GLY A 176 -5.30 -9.13 -6.00
CA GLY A 176 -4.11 -8.69 -5.26
C GLY A 176 -4.43 -8.10 -3.89
N PRO A 177 -5.32 -7.09 -3.79
CA PRO A 177 -5.78 -6.56 -2.49
C PRO A 177 -6.38 -7.63 -1.58
N LEU A 178 -7.21 -8.55 -2.10
CA LEU A 178 -7.84 -9.60 -1.30
C LEU A 178 -6.80 -10.53 -0.66
N GLU A 179 -5.76 -10.91 -1.40
CA GLU A 179 -4.67 -11.71 -0.84
C GLU A 179 -3.90 -10.95 0.25
N ARG A 180 -3.56 -9.68 0.00
CA ARG A 180 -2.87 -8.85 1.01
C ARG A 180 -3.71 -8.68 2.26
N LEU A 181 -5.02 -8.44 2.12
CA LEU A 181 -5.95 -8.37 3.24
C LEU A 181 -6.03 -9.70 3.99
N THR A 182 -5.96 -10.83 3.27
CA THR A 182 -5.99 -12.16 3.88
C THR A 182 -4.70 -12.42 4.67
N ILE A 183 -3.53 -12.15 4.09
CA ILE A 183 -2.22 -12.29 4.76
C ILE A 183 -2.12 -11.37 5.98
N PHE A 184 -2.46 -10.09 5.80
CA PHE A 184 -2.43 -9.09 6.87
C PHE A 184 -3.43 -9.43 7.99
N GLY A 185 -4.67 -9.76 7.64
CA GLY A 185 -5.72 -10.11 8.61
C GLY A 185 -5.41 -11.39 9.39
N LEU A 186 -4.92 -12.44 8.74
CA LEU A 186 -4.46 -13.66 9.43
C LEU A 186 -3.25 -13.39 10.32
N GLY A 187 -2.37 -12.47 9.90
CA GLY A 187 -1.26 -12.00 10.72
C GLY A 187 -1.73 -11.29 11.99
N LEU A 188 -2.71 -10.39 11.88
CA LEU A 188 -3.26 -9.65 13.03
C LEU A 188 -3.95 -10.57 14.05
N THR A 189 -4.49 -11.72 13.63
CA THR A 189 -5.06 -12.73 14.54
C THR A 189 -4.02 -13.67 15.14
N GLY A 190 -2.72 -13.47 14.83
CA GLY A 190 -1.62 -14.32 15.30
C GLY A 190 -1.42 -15.60 14.49
N SER A 191 -2.18 -15.82 13.41
CA SER A 191 -2.11 -17.03 12.58
C SER A 191 -1.11 -16.89 11.43
N ILE A 192 0.17 -16.69 11.78
CA ILE A 192 1.27 -16.53 10.80
C ILE A 192 1.39 -17.77 9.89
N ALA A 193 1.12 -18.97 10.43
CA ALA A 193 1.12 -20.21 9.67
C ALA A 193 0.03 -20.22 8.57
N ALA A 194 -1.17 -19.71 8.87
CA ALA A 194 -2.25 -19.62 7.87
C ALA A 194 -1.92 -18.57 6.79
N ALA A 195 -1.31 -17.44 7.17
CA ALA A 195 -0.82 -16.46 6.20
C ALA A 195 0.23 -17.07 5.26
N GLY A 196 1.16 -17.88 5.81
CA GLY A 196 2.16 -18.62 5.03
C GLY A 196 1.54 -19.66 4.09
N LEU A 197 0.46 -20.33 4.50
CA LEU A 197 -0.28 -21.27 3.65
C LEU A 197 -0.89 -20.57 2.42
N VAL A 198 -1.44 -19.37 2.58
CA VAL A 198 -2.02 -18.59 1.48
C VAL A 198 -0.94 -18.22 0.44
N VAL A 199 0.23 -17.79 0.91
CA VAL A 199 1.39 -17.51 0.05
C VAL A 199 1.84 -18.77 -0.69
N ALA A 200 1.98 -19.89 0.01
CA ALA A 200 2.41 -21.16 -0.57
C ALA A 200 1.41 -21.70 -1.61
N ALA A 201 0.12 -21.65 -1.31
CA ALA A 201 -0.95 -22.10 -2.21
C ALA A 201 -0.95 -21.31 -3.52
N LYS A 202 -0.79 -19.99 -3.46
CA LYS A 202 -0.67 -19.14 -4.65
C LYS A 202 0.55 -19.50 -5.50
N GLY A 203 1.69 -19.75 -4.87
CA GLY A 203 2.91 -20.19 -5.57
C GLY A 203 2.72 -21.51 -6.32
N LEU A 204 2.01 -22.47 -5.73
CA LEU A 204 1.72 -23.78 -6.34
C LEU A 204 0.76 -23.68 -7.54
N ILE A 205 -0.29 -22.88 -7.44
CA ILE A 205 -1.33 -22.77 -8.49
C ILE A 205 -0.80 -22.09 -9.76
N ARG A 206 0.21 -21.21 -9.65
CA ARG A 206 0.78 -20.48 -10.80
C ARG A 206 1.82 -21.26 -11.58
N TRP A 207 2.34 -22.35 -11.02
CA TRP A 207 3.38 -23.16 -11.63
C TRP A 207 2.96 -23.84 -12.95
N PRO A 208 1.73 -24.39 -13.10
CA PRO A 208 1.25 -24.93 -14.37
C PRO A 208 1.04 -23.87 -15.46
N GLU A 209 0.59 -22.66 -15.11
CA GLU A 209 0.39 -21.56 -16.07
C GLU A 209 1.72 -21.11 -16.70
N LEU A 210 2.80 -21.04 -15.91
CA LEU A 210 4.14 -20.76 -16.43
C LEU A 210 4.67 -21.87 -17.36
N GLN A 211 4.20 -23.11 -17.19
CA GLN A 211 4.56 -24.23 -18.06
C GLN A 211 3.78 -24.26 -19.38
N SER A 212 2.54 -23.76 -19.43
CA SER A 212 1.78 -23.69 -20.69
C SER A 212 2.36 -22.64 -21.65
N PHE A 213 2.81 -21.48 -21.12
CA PHE A 213 3.53 -20.49 -21.94
C PHE A 213 4.84 -21.02 -22.54
N ARG A 214 5.48 -22.01 -21.90
CA ARG A 214 6.67 -22.72 -22.44
C ARG A 214 6.33 -23.62 -23.64
N GLY A 215 5.08 -24.06 -23.77
CA GLY A 215 4.62 -24.92 -24.86
C GLY A 215 4.25 -24.16 -26.14
N GLU A 216 3.74 -22.92 -25.99
CA GLU A 216 3.08 -22.15 -27.06
C GLU A 216 4.06 -21.28 -27.88
N ASN A 217 5.13 -20.74 -27.27
CA ASN A 217 6.12 -19.88 -27.94
C ASN A 217 7.18 -20.63 -28.78
N ARG A 218 6.79 -21.73 -29.45
CA ARG A 218 7.64 -22.41 -30.44
C ARG A 218 7.50 -21.85 -31.86
N GLY A 219 6.58 -20.92 -32.10
CA GLY A 219 6.40 -20.22 -33.35
C GLY A 219 6.57 -18.70 -33.20
N ASP A 220 7.25 -18.09 -34.17
CA ASP A 220 7.05 -16.70 -34.62
C ASP A 220 6.94 -15.56 -33.58
N GLY A 221 8.10 -15.13 -33.06
CA GLY A 221 8.65 -13.78 -33.25
C GLY A 221 7.93 -12.49 -32.81
N GLU A 222 6.69 -12.48 -32.33
CA GLU A 222 5.95 -11.20 -32.15
C GLU A 222 5.12 -11.11 -30.84
N GLY A 223 5.49 -11.88 -29.80
CA GLY A 223 4.88 -11.82 -28.46
C GLY A 223 5.89 -11.55 -27.33
N PRO A 224 5.45 -11.08 -26.14
CA PRO A 224 6.31 -10.87 -24.98
C PRO A 224 7.12 -12.14 -24.64
N SER A 225 8.40 -12.00 -24.30
CA SER A 225 9.20 -13.18 -23.98
C SER A 225 8.68 -13.84 -22.69
N ILE A 226 8.75 -15.17 -22.61
CA ILE A 226 8.34 -15.93 -21.40
C ILE A 226 9.06 -15.40 -20.16
N ASN A 227 10.31 -14.94 -20.34
CA ASN A 227 11.13 -14.40 -19.27
C ASN A 227 10.51 -13.11 -18.71
N ASP A 228 10.02 -12.21 -19.56
CA ASP A 228 9.42 -10.94 -19.15
C ASP A 228 8.11 -11.16 -18.38
N VAL A 229 7.26 -12.08 -18.86
CA VAL A 229 6.00 -12.45 -18.19
C VAL A 229 6.28 -13.08 -16.82
N THR A 230 7.27 -13.97 -16.75
CA THR A 230 7.66 -14.65 -15.50
C THR A 230 8.23 -13.65 -14.50
N GLU A 231 9.09 -12.75 -14.96
CA GLU A 231 9.69 -11.71 -14.12
C GLU A 231 8.64 -10.76 -13.55
N TYR A 232 7.70 -10.30 -14.39
CA TYR A 232 6.58 -9.44 -13.98
C TYR A 232 5.76 -10.09 -12.86
N PHE A 233 5.39 -11.37 -13.02
CA PHE A 233 4.60 -12.06 -12.02
C PHE A 233 5.37 -12.35 -10.72
N LEU A 234 6.64 -12.73 -10.81
CA LEU A 234 7.48 -13.02 -9.65
C LEU A 234 7.73 -11.75 -8.83
N VAL A 235 8.21 -10.68 -9.47
CA VAL A 235 8.49 -9.40 -8.82
C VAL A 235 7.21 -8.82 -8.23
N GLY A 236 6.13 -8.76 -9.01
CA GLY A 236 4.85 -8.19 -8.54
C GLY A 236 4.27 -8.94 -7.35
N SER A 237 4.33 -10.28 -7.34
CA SER A 237 3.80 -11.09 -6.23
C SER A 237 4.68 -10.98 -4.99
N PHE A 238 6.01 -11.01 -5.16
CA PHE A 238 6.96 -10.90 -4.06
C PHE A 238 6.83 -9.54 -3.36
N VAL A 239 6.78 -8.44 -4.12
CA VAL A 239 6.60 -7.09 -3.58
C VAL A 239 5.26 -6.96 -2.86
N SER A 240 4.18 -7.54 -3.40
CA SER A 240 2.86 -7.53 -2.78
C SER A 240 2.86 -8.23 -1.41
N TRP A 241 3.46 -9.41 -1.30
CA TRP A 241 3.57 -10.13 -0.02
C TRP A 241 4.49 -9.41 0.97
N MET A 242 5.64 -8.92 0.50
CA MET A 242 6.56 -8.13 1.33
C MET A 242 5.87 -6.89 1.90
N THR A 243 5.07 -6.19 1.10
CA THR A 243 4.29 -5.04 1.56
C THR A 243 3.34 -5.43 2.69
N SER A 244 2.63 -6.55 2.54
CA SER A 244 1.73 -7.06 3.58
C SER A 244 2.47 -7.44 4.87
N LEU A 245 3.61 -8.12 4.75
CA LEU A 245 4.40 -8.60 5.88
C LEU A 245 5.12 -7.46 6.62
N VAL A 246 5.68 -6.49 5.90
CA VAL A 246 6.31 -5.31 6.51
C VAL A 246 5.26 -4.46 7.22
N THR A 247 4.11 -4.26 6.60
CA THR A 247 3.01 -3.52 7.25
C THR A 247 2.55 -4.26 8.51
N LEU A 248 2.38 -5.58 8.43
CA LEU A 248 2.04 -6.39 9.62
C LEU A 248 3.09 -6.26 10.71
N ALA A 249 4.38 -6.36 10.36
CA ALA A 249 5.48 -6.21 11.30
C ALA A 249 5.41 -4.88 12.05
N LEU A 250 5.11 -3.77 11.36
CA LEU A 250 4.93 -2.46 11.99
C LEU A 250 3.75 -2.40 12.97
N VAL A 251 2.69 -3.18 12.76
CA VAL A 251 1.52 -3.20 13.65
C VAL A 251 1.76 -4.03 14.90
N ILE A 252 2.54 -5.11 14.79
CA ILE A 252 2.76 -6.06 15.89
C ILE A 252 4.01 -5.79 16.74
N THR A 253 4.83 -4.78 16.36
CA THR A 253 6.00 -4.31 17.13
C THR A 253 5.66 -3.16 18.05
#